data_AF-A0AAD1VQ41-F1
#
_entry.id   AF-A0AAD1VQ41-F1
#
_cell.length_a   1.000
_cell.length_b   1.000
_cell.length_c   1.000
_cell.angle_alpha   90.00
_cell.angle_beta   90.00
_cell.angle_gamma   90.00
#
_symmetry.space_group_name_H-M   'P 1'
#
loop_
_entity.id
_entity.type
_entity.pdbx_description
1 polymer ?
#
loop_
_entity_poly.entity_id
_entity_poly.type
_entity_poly.pdbx_seq_one_letter_code
_entity_poly.pdbx_strand_id
1 'polypeptide(L)'
;DQTFTTTLTEALTSYFQTNDTPDVHPTTVWQAHKAVIRGLLISRASFLKKKAQQEHLHLLCTLRDATAANIVDPSPQLAQTIHDTTTSINNMAISKTAHILHKLKQKTYSQGNKA
;
A
#
# COMPACT_ATOMS: atom_id res chain seq x y z
N ASP A 1 8.78 -3.11 6.19
CA ASP A 1 8.08 -4.32 6.70
C ASP A 1 9.08 -5.46 6.58
N GLN A 2 9.68 -5.83 7.70
CA GLN A 2 10.73 -6.85 7.73
C GLN A 2 10.21 -8.21 7.29
N THR A 3 8.98 -8.55 7.68
CA THR A 3 8.33 -9.82 7.32
C THR A 3 8.17 -9.95 5.82
N PHE A 4 7.68 -8.91 5.14
CA PHE A 4 7.55 -8.95 3.69
C PHE A 4 8.91 -9.07 2.98
N THR A 5 9.94 -8.37 3.47
CA THR A 5 11.30 -8.49 2.90
C THR A 5 11.83 -9.91 3.03
N THR A 6 11.67 -10.54 4.21
CA THR A 6 12.07 -11.94 4.43
C THR A 6 11.33 -12.87 3.47
N THR A 7 10.00 -12.78 3.38
CA THR A 7 9.20 -13.60 2.45
C THR A 7 9.62 -13.40 0.99
N LEU A 8 9.93 -12.16 0.60
CA LEU A 8 10.40 -11.87 -0.75
C LEU A 8 11.77 -12.50 -1.02
N THR A 9 12.71 -12.39 -0.08
CA THR A 9 14.04 -13.01 -0.17
C THR A 9 13.95 -14.53 -0.25
N GLU A 10 13.13 -15.16 0.58
CA GLU A 10 12.90 -16.60 0.54
C GLU A 10 12.31 -17.05 -0.80
N ALA A 11 11.31 -16.33 -1.31
CA ALA A 11 10.72 -16.61 -2.62
C ALA A 11 11.73 -16.40 -3.76
N LEU A 12 12.64 -15.42 -3.63
CA LEU A 12 13.70 -15.18 -4.59
C LEU A 12 14.64 -16.41 -4.68
N THR A 13 15.08 -16.93 -3.54
CA THR A 13 16.01 -18.06 -3.47
C THR A 13 15.34 -19.40 -3.84
N SER A 14 14.15 -19.67 -3.30
CA SER A 14 13.42 -20.93 -3.51
C SER A 14 13.09 -21.18 -4.98
N TYR A 15 12.82 -20.10 -5.73
CA TYR A 15 12.53 -20.22 -7.16
C TYR A 15 13.69 -20.85 -7.94
N PHE A 16 14.91 -20.34 -7.77
CA PHE A 16 16.08 -20.84 -8.52
C PHE A 16 16.48 -22.25 -8.09
N GLN A 17 16.37 -22.58 -6.79
CA GLN A 17 16.64 -23.93 -6.30
C GLN A 17 15.78 -25.01 -6.98
N THR A 18 14.58 -24.64 -7.43
CA THR A 18 13.60 -25.58 -7.98
C THR A 18 13.57 -25.56 -9.52
N ASN A 19 13.86 -24.42 -10.14
CA ASN A 19 13.59 -24.18 -11.56
C ASN A 19 14.85 -23.93 -12.40
N ASP A 20 16.04 -23.84 -11.78
CA ASP A 20 17.31 -23.73 -12.51
C ASP A 20 17.86 -25.13 -12.81
N THR A 21 17.31 -25.75 -13.85
CA THR A 21 17.65 -27.10 -14.27
C THR A 21 18.28 -27.11 -15.68
N PRO A 22 19.14 -28.10 -16.02
CA PRO A 22 19.88 -28.09 -17.30
C PRO A 22 19.01 -28.12 -18.56
N ASP A 23 17.75 -28.56 -18.43
CA ASP A 23 16.76 -28.68 -19.49
C ASP A 23 16.03 -27.36 -19.81
N VAL A 24 16.14 -26.34 -18.94
CA VAL A 24 15.47 -25.05 -19.12
C VAL A 24 16.47 -23.96 -19.49
N HIS A 25 16.19 -23.25 -20.59
CA HIS A 25 17.05 -22.16 -21.02
C HIS A 25 17.10 -21.04 -19.94
N PRO A 26 18.28 -20.49 -19.58
CA PRO A 26 18.43 -19.50 -18.50
C PRO A 26 17.52 -18.26 -18.64
N THR A 27 17.31 -17.80 -19.87
CA THR A 27 16.36 -16.70 -20.15
C THR A 27 14.94 -17.04 -19.69
N THR A 28 14.48 -18.27 -19.90
CA THR A 28 13.14 -18.72 -19.48
C THR A 28 13.04 -18.71 -17.97
N VAL A 29 14.04 -19.26 -17.27
CA VAL A 29 14.14 -19.24 -15.80
C VAL A 29 14.05 -17.80 -15.29
N TRP A 30 14.82 -16.88 -15.86
CA TRP A 30 14.82 -15.47 -15.47
C TRP A 30 13.50 -14.74 -15.72
N GLN A 31 12.85 -14.97 -16.87
CA GLN A 31 11.57 -14.32 -17.18
C GLN A 31 10.45 -14.82 -16.27
N ALA A 32 10.38 -16.13 -16.04
CA ALA A 32 9.38 -16.71 -15.14
C ALA A 32 9.65 -16.29 -13.68
N HIS A 33 10.91 -16.20 -13.27
CA HIS A 33 11.28 -15.63 -11.96
C HIS A 33 10.72 -14.22 -11.75
N LYS A 34 10.94 -13.31 -12.72
CA LYS A 34 10.40 -11.95 -12.67
C LYS A 34 8.87 -11.94 -12.61
N ALA A 35 8.20 -12.88 -13.26
CA ALA A 35 6.74 -12.98 -13.20
C ALA A 35 6.27 -13.35 -11.78
N VAL A 36 6.94 -14.31 -11.12
CA VAL A 36 6.66 -14.69 -9.72
C VAL A 36 6.83 -13.48 -8.78
N ILE A 37 7.95 -12.77 -8.89
CA ILE A 37 8.22 -11.60 -8.05
C ILE A 37 7.19 -10.49 -8.28
N ARG A 38 6.79 -10.24 -9.53
CA ARG A 38 5.70 -9.31 -9.83
C ARG A 38 4.39 -9.74 -9.18
N GLY A 39 4.05 -11.03 -9.20
CA GLY A 39 2.87 -11.58 -8.53
C GLY A 39 2.86 -11.29 -7.02
N LEU A 40 3.99 -11.50 -6.35
CA LEU A 40 4.16 -11.21 -4.92
C LEU A 40 3.99 -9.71 -4.62
N LEU A 41 4.62 -8.85 -5.44
CA LEU A 41 4.50 -7.40 -5.30
C LEU A 41 3.06 -6.90 -5.52
N ILE A 42 2.36 -7.44 -6.52
CA ILE A 42 0.94 -7.11 -6.79
C ILE A 42 0.06 -7.55 -5.63
N SER A 43 0.28 -8.76 -5.10
CA SER A 43 -0.44 -9.28 -3.94
C SER A 43 -0.24 -8.38 -2.72
N ARG A 44 1.01 -8.03 -2.42
CA ARG A 44 1.35 -7.13 -1.31
C ARG A 44 0.74 -5.73 -1.48
N ALA A 45 0.81 -5.16 -2.67
CA ALA A 45 0.19 -3.86 -2.96
C ALA A 45 -1.34 -3.90 -2.76
N SER A 46 -1.98 -4.99 -3.17
CA SER A 46 -3.42 -5.20 -2.99
C SER A 46 -3.79 -5.35 -1.51
N PHE A 47 -3.00 -6.10 -0.74
CA PHE A 47 -3.16 -6.20 0.71
C PHE A 47 -3.06 -4.82 1.39
N LEU A 48 -2.01 -4.05 1.09
CA LEU A 48 -1.81 -2.71 1.65
C LEU A 48 -2.97 -1.77 1.29
N LYS A 49 -3.46 -1.83 0.04
CA LYS A 49 -4.63 -1.05 -0.40
C LYS A 49 -5.87 -1.40 0.43
N LYS A 50 -6.15 -2.70 0.62
CA LYS A 50 -7.29 -3.17 1.42
C LYS A 50 -7.16 -2.73 2.88
N LYS A 51 -5.97 -2.88 3.47
CA LYS A 51 -5.68 -2.45 4.85
C LYS A 51 -5.94 -0.95 5.04
N ALA A 52 -5.41 -0.11 4.14
CA ALA A 52 -5.64 1.33 4.19
C ALA A 52 -7.12 1.71 4.01
N GLN A 53 -7.87 0.99 3.18
CA GLN A 53 -9.31 1.19 3.03
C GLN A 53 -10.08 0.82 4.29
N GLN A 54 -9.72 -0.29 4.94
CA GLN A 54 -10.33 -0.71 6.20
C GLN A 54 -10.05 0.30 7.32
N GLU A 55 -8.82 0.79 7.42
CA GLU A 55 -8.43 1.83 8.38
C GLU A 55 -9.20 3.13 8.14
N HIS A 56 -9.33 3.57 6.89
CA HIS A 56 -10.12 4.75 6.55
C HIS A 56 -11.60 4.61 6.93
N LEU A 57 -12.21 3.44 6.66
CA LEU A 57 -13.59 3.16 7.07
C LEU A 57 -13.73 3.15 8.59
N HIS A 58 -12.76 2.56 9.30
CA HIS A 58 -12.74 2.56 10.75
C HIS A 58 -12.69 3.99 11.31
N LEU A 59 -11.80 4.85 10.80
CA LEU A 59 -11.70 6.25 11.21
C LEU A 59 -13.00 7.02 10.94
N LEU A 60 -13.68 6.79 9.81
CA LEU A 60 -14.97 7.40 9.53
C LEU A 60 -16.06 6.97 10.52
N CYS A 61 -16.12 5.68 10.87
CA CYS A 61 -17.02 5.18 11.90
C CYS A 61 -16.71 5.83 13.26
N THR A 62 -15.44 5.83 13.66
CA THR A 62 -14.99 6.46 14.92
C THR A 62 -15.35 7.95 14.97
N LEU A 63 -15.13 8.68 13.88
CA LEU A 63 -15.50 10.09 13.80
C LEU A 63 -17.01 10.30 13.96
N ARG A 64 -17.82 9.50 13.25
CA ARG A 64 -19.29 9.55 13.35
C ARG A 64 -19.74 9.29 14.78
N ASP A 65 -19.25 8.21 15.39
CA ASP A 65 -19.69 7.77 16.72
C ASP A 65 -19.24 8.76 17.81
N ALA A 66 -18.01 9.26 17.74
CA ALA A 66 -17.51 10.30 18.64
C ALA A 66 -18.26 11.62 18.50
N THR A 67 -18.62 12.01 17.27
CA THR A 67 -19.42 13.22 17.01
C THR A 67 -20.83 13.08 17.58
N ALA A 68 -21.48 11.93 17.37
CA ALA A 68 -22.80 11.66 17.94
C ALA A 68 -22.78 11.69 19.47
N ALA A 69 -21.78 11.06 20.10
CA ALA A 69 -21.61 11.08 21.53
C ALA A 69 -21.38 12.51 22.07
N ASN A 70 -20.54 13.31 21.39
CA ASN A 70 -20.21 14.66 21.82
C ASN A 70 -21.39 15.65 21.68
N ILE A 71 -22.39 15.35 20.82
CA ILE A 71 -23.63 16.12 20.74
C ILE A 71 -24.51 15.86 21.97
N VAL A 72 -24.56 14.61 22.42
CA VAL A 72 -25.40 14.19 23.55
C VAL A 72 -24.78 14.59 24.88
N ASP A 73 -23.48 14.32 25.04
CA ASP A 73 -22.70 14.64 26.24
C ASP A 73 -21.35 15.23 25.83
N PRO A 74 -21.25 16.56 25.75
CA PRO A 74 -20.02 17.23 25.34
C PRO A 74 -18.88 16.95 26.31
N SER A 75 -17.79 16.37 25.82
CA SER A 75 -16.60 16.08 26.61
C SER A 75 -15.33 16.56 25.92
N PRO A 76 -14.36 17.13 26.67
CA PRO A 76 -13.03 17.44 26.13
C PRO A 76 -12.33 16.24 25.50
N GLN A 77 -12.54 15.03 26.03
CA GLN A 77 -11.93 13.81 25.47
C GLN A 77 -12.55 13.42 24.12
N LEU A 78 -13.87 13.61 23.97
CA LEU A 78 -14.56 13.37 22.70
C LEU A 78 -14.17 14.42 21.65
N ALA A 79 -14.08 15.69 22.05
CA ALA A 79 -13.60 16.76 21.17
C ALA A 79 -12.17 16.49 20.66
N GLN A 80 -11.27 16.03 21.54
CA GLN A 80 -9.92 15.64 21.15
C GLN A 80 -9.93 14.46 20.17
N THR A 81 -10.74 13.43 20.45
CA THR A 81 -10.86 12.25 19.58
C THR A 81 -11.37 12.63 18.18
N ILE A 82 -12.35 13.54 18.09
CA ILE A 82 -12.85 14.09 16.82
C ILE A 82 -11.73 14.80 16.07
N HIS A 83 -10.97 15.65 16.76
CA HIS A 83 -9.85 16.39 16.17
C HIS A 83 -8.76 15.44 15.62
N ASP A 84 -8.32 14.47 16.43
CA ASP A 84 -7.27 13.52 16.07
C ASP A 84 -7.69 12.60 14.92
N THR A 85 -8.95 12.14 14.94
CA THR A 85 -9.50 11.29 13.88
C THR A 85 -9.62 12.07 12.58
N THR A 86 -10.09 13.32 12.63
CA THR A 86 -10.17 14.21 11.46
C THR A 86 -8.78 14.47 10.87
N THR A 87 -7.80 14.74 11.73
CA THR A 87 -6.41 14.96 11.33
C THR A 87 -5.84 13.71 10.66
N SER A 88 -6.10 12.52 11.22
CA SER A 88 -5.70 11.23 10.64
C SER A 88 -6.27 11.02 9.23
N ILE A 89 -7.57 11.28 9.05
CA ILE A 89 -8.24 11.19 7.74
C ILE A 89 -7.60 12.17 6.74
N ASN A 90 -7.36 13.40 7.14
CA ASN A 90 -6.72 14.41 6.30
C ASN A 90 -5.31 14.01 5.89
N ASN A 91 -4.52 13.46 6.81
CA ASN A 91 -3.17 12.96 6.52
C ASN A 91 -3.19 11.81 5.50
N MET A 92 -4.16 10.89 5.59
CA MET A 92 -4.35 9.85 4.58
C MET A 92 -4.68 10.43 3.20
N ALA A 93 -5.53 11.45 3.14
CA ALA A 93 -5.90 12.13 1.89
C ALA A 93 -4.71 12.89 1.28
N ILE A 94 -3.91 13.56 2.10
CA ILE A 94 -2.67 14.25 1.69
C ILE A 94 -1.67 13.24 1.10
N SER A 95 -1.43 12.13 1.81
CA SER A 95 -0.52 11.07 1.35
C SER A 95 -0.95 10.50 -0.01
N LYS A 96 -2.25 10.25 -0.20
CA LYS A 96 -2.81 9.78 -1.47
C LYS A 96 -2.62 10.81 -2.60
N THR A 97 -2.86 12.10 -2.30
CA THR A 97 -2.66 13.19 -3.25
C THR A 97 -1.20 13.31 -3.65
N ALA A 98 -0.28 13.27 -2.68
CA ALA A 98 1.16 13.28 -2.93
C ALA A 98 1.60 12.12 -3.83
N HIS A 99 1.07 10.92 -3.61
CA HIS A 99 1.34 9.77 -4.47
C HIS A 99 0.85 9.98 -5.91
N ILE A 100 -0.34 10.53 -6.10
CA ILE A 100 -0.90 10.85 -7.42
C ILE A 100 -0.03 11.91 -8.12
N LEU A 101 0.35 12.98 -7.42
CA LEU A 101 1.23 14.01 -7.94
C LEU A 101 2.59 13.44 -8.38
N HIS A 102 3.17 12.55 -7.58
CA HIS A 102 4.42 11.88 -7.94
C HIS A 102 4.28 11.04 -9.22
N LYS A 103 3.20 10.26 -9.33
CA LYS A 103 2.91 9.49 -10.56
C LYS A 103 2.68 10.37 -11.78
N LEU A 104 1.95 11.48 -11.61
CA LEU A 104 1.74 12.45 -12.68
C LEU A 104 3.07 13.03 -13.15
N LYS A 105 3.92 13.47 -12.21
CA LYS A 105 5.28 13.95 -12.49
C LYS A 105 6.09 12.92 -13.27
N GLN A 106 6.13 11.66 -12.80
CA GLN A 106 6.82 10.57 -13.48
C GLN A 106 6.31 10.38 -14.91
N LYS A 107 4.99 10.38 -15.11
CA LYS A 107 4.36 10.27 -16.43
C LYS A 107 4.79 11.41 -17.34
N THR A 108 4.75 12.65 -16.86
CA THR A 108 5.21 13.83 -17.62
C THR A 108 6.66 13.70 -18.04
N TYR A 109 7.59 13.27 -17.18
CA TYR A 109 8.99 13.04 -17.58
C TYR A 109 9.14 11.93 -18.63
N SER A 110 8.45 10.81 -18.44
CA SER A 110 8.53 9.67 -19.38
C SER A 110 7.97 10.00 -20.77
N GLN A 111 7.05 10.96 -20.87
CA GLN A 111 6.40 11.37 -22.11
C GLN A 111 7.00 12.65 -22.71
N GLY A 112 7.59 13.52 -21.89
CA GLY A 112 8.18 14.80 -22.31
C GLY A 112 9.49 14.67 -23.08
N ASN A 113 10.17 13.52 -22.97
CA ASN A 113 11.40 13.22 -23.74
C ASN A 113 11.11 12.67 -25.17
N LYS A 114 9.93 12.98 -25.73
CA LYS A 114 9.51 12.58 -27.07
C LYS A 114 9.35 13.77 -28.05
N ALA A 115 9.92 14.93 -27.74
CA ALA A 115 9.95 16.11 -28.59
C ALA A 115 11.37 16.41 -29.04
#